data_AF-A0A7M1B0H2-F1
#
_entry.id   AF-A0A7M1B0H2-F1
#
_cell.length_a   1.000
_cell.length_b   1.000
_cell.length_c   1.000
_cell.angle_alpha   90.00
_cell.angle_beta   90.00
_cell.angle_gamma   90.00
#
_symmetry.space_group_name_H-M   'P 1'
#
loop_
_entity.id
_entity.type
_entity.pdbx_description
1 polymer ?
#
loop_
_entity_poly.entity_id
_entity_poly.type
_entity_poly.pdbx_seq_one_letter_code
_entity_poly.pdbx_strand_id
1 'polypeptide(L)'
;MKQKTYELFKNESVDTIVNEIEKELKTRNESPFWTDKVAPFSRAILSVLVPLRDKDLLFTPEGEYIETLTPEIFLRWSDFLSLKTLAFTLAHSNEANKLVRTKLEEEKCEQYTPIDLSELGTYLSRYTVNLENESLDFPIANYNLHQGVSNVIKSLL
;
A
#
# COMPACT_ATOMS: atom_id res chain seq x y z
N MET A 1 17.65 -4.72 -5.27
CA MET A 1 17.19 -4.58 -3.88
C MET A 1 18.02 -5.48 -2.98
N LYS A 2 18.26 -5.08 -1.73
CA LYS A 2 19.10 -5.84 -0.78
C LYS A 2 18.30 -7.00 -0.16
N GLN A 3 18.93 -8.15 0.13
CA GLN A 3 18.27 -9.31 0.76
C GLN A 3 17.60 -8.96 2.10
N LYS A 4 18.25 -8.09 2.89
CA LYS A 4 17.70 -7.54 4.14
C LYS A 4 16.33 -6.88 3.96
N THR A 5 16.10 -6.21 2.81
CA THR A 5 14.83 -5.54 2.50
C THR A 5 13.70 -6.56 2.27
N TYR A 6 13.99 -7.71 1.66
CA TYR A 6 12.98 -8.77 1.48
C TYR A 6 12.58 -9.39 2.82
N GLU A 7 13.54 -9.64 3.70
CA GLU A 7 13.26 -10.17 5.05
C GLU A 7 12.41 -9.21 5.88
N LEU A 8 12.69 -7.90 5.74
CA LEU A 8 11.93 -6.83 6.36
C LEU A 8 10.46 -6.88 5.94
N PHE A 9 10.16 -6.82 4.63
CA PHE A 9 8.77 -6.82 4.15
C PHE A 9 8.04 -8.14 4.41
N LYS A 10 8.78 -9.26 4.45
CA LYS A 10 8.21 -10.58 4.70
C LYS A 10 7.72 -10.77 6.14
N ASN A 11 8.46 -10.26 7.13
CA ASN A 11 8.22 -10.65 8.53
C ASN A 11 7.89 -9.49 9.46
N GLU A 12 8.26 -8.26 9.11
CA GLU A 12 8.23 -7.16 10.07
C GLU A 12 6.89 -6.42 10.13
N SER A 13 6.72 -5.63 11.18
CA SER A 13 5.57 -4.76 11.39
C SER A 13 5.59 -3.53 10.46
N VAL A 14 4.44 -2.88 10.30
CA VAL A 14 4.31 -1.58 9.59
C VAL A 14 5.32 -0.57 10.12
N ASP A 15 5.40 -0.41 11.45
CA ASP A 15 6.29 0.57 12.08
C ASP A 15 7.76 0.26 11.82
N THR A 16 8.18 -1.00 11.92
CA THR A 16 9.56 -1.39 11.63
C THR A 16 9.94 -1.07 10.18
N ILE A 17 9.06 -1.42 9.23
CA ILE A 17 9.31 -1.19 7.80
C ILE A 17 9.40 0.31 7.51
N VAL A 18 8.45 1.10 8.02
CA VAL A 18 8.43 2.57 7.83
C VAL A 18 9.66 3.22 8.46
N ASN A 19 10.07 2.80 9.66
CA ASN A 19 11.26 3.33 10.34
C ASN A 19 12.55 3.06 9.54
N GLU A 20 12.68 1.89 8.92
CA GLU A 20 13.84 1.61 8.06
C GLU A 20 13.83 2.48 6.80
N ILE A 21 12.65 2.70 6.18
CA ILE A 21 12.50 3.62 5.04
C ILE A 21 12.91 5.06 5.44
N GLU A 22 12.43 5.55 6.59
CA GLU A 22 12.81 6.87 7.12
C GLU A 22 14.31 6.98 7.41
N LYS A 23 14.91 5.91 7.92
CA LYS A 23 16.36 5.87 8.19
C LYS A 23 17.17 5.93 6.89
N GLU A 24 16.76 5.21 5.86
CA GLU A 24 17.41 5.25 4.54
C GLU A 24 17.26 6.64 3.87
N LEU A 25 16.08 7.27 3.98
CA LEU A 25 15.86 8.66 3.55
C LEU A 25 16.83 9.64 4.23
N LYS A 26 16.97 9.55 5.55
CA LYS A 26 17.90 10.39 6.33
C LYS A 26 19.36 10.11 5.96
N THR A 27 19.71 8.84 5.74
CA THR A 27 21.08 8.42 5.40
C THR A 27 21.52 8.94 4.03
N ARG A 28 20.58 9.02 3.08
CA ARG A 28 20.83 9.58 1.75
C ARG A 28 20.78 11.11 1.69
N ASN A 29 20.51 11.77 2.80
CA ASN A 29 20.35 13.23 2.86
C ASN A 29 19.29 13.73 1.87
N GLU A 30 18.22 12.97 1.71
CA GLU A 30 17.08 13.37 0.88
C GLU A 30 16.43 14.63 1.46
N SER A 31 15.83 15.43 0.58
CA SER A 31 15.14 16.66 1.00
C SER A 31 14.10 16.35 2.10
N PRO A 32 13.97 17.21 3.13
CA PRO A 32 12.92 17.08 4.14
C PRO A 32 11.52 16.92 3.52
N PHE A 33 11.30 17.58 2.37
CA PHE A 33 10.07 17.44 1.59
C PHE A 33 9.75 15.98 1.23
N TRP A 34 10.74 15.20 0.78
CA TRP A 34 10.50 13.80 0.42
C TRP A 34 10.30 12.91 1.64
N THR A 35 11.01 13.20 2.73
CA THR A 35 10.83 12.49 3.99
C THR A 35 9.39 12.63 4.50
N ASP A 36 8.85 13.86 4.48
CA ASP A 36 7.49 14.17 4.91
C ASP A 36 6.39 13.57 4.00
N LYS A 37 6.74 13.12 2.79
CA LYS A 37 5.80 12.53 1.83
C LYS A 37 5.87 11.02 1.75
N VAL A 38 7.09 10.47 1.73
CA VAL A 38 7.35 9.04 1.59
C VAL A 38 6.91 8.27 2.83
N ALA A 39 7.23 8.74 4.04
CA ALA A 39 6.91 7.97 5.25
C ALA A 39 5.38 7.82 5.48
N PRO A 40 4.55 8.88 5.40
CA PRO A 40 3.11 8.74 5.51
C PRO A 40 2.49 7.88 4.41
N PHE A 41 3.08 7.92 3.21
CA PHE A 41 2.63 7.11 2.09
C PHE A 41 2.92 5.62 2.28
N SER A 42 4.16 5.29 2.64
CA SER A 42 4.57 3.93 2.96
C SER A 42 3.72 3.36 4.09
N ARG A 43 3.49 4.16 5.14
CA ARG A 43 2.61 3.78 6.25
C ARG A 43 1.18 3.47 5.77
N ALA A 44 0.57 4.34 4.98
CA ALA A 44 -0.78 4.13 4.47
C ALA A 44 -0.93 2.83 3.67
N ILE A 45 0.02 2.51 2.79
CA ILE A 45 0.00 1.25 2.02
C ILE A 45 0.23 0.04 2.93
N LEU A 46 1.24 0.11 3.79
CA LEU A 46 1.61 -1.00 4.67
C LEU A 46 0.52 -1.29 5.71
N SER A 47 -0.27 -0.28 6.11
CA SER A 47 -1.41 -0.43 7.02
C SER A 47 -2.43 -1.46 6.54
N VAL A 48 -2.51 -1.70 5.22
CA VAL A 48 -3.41 -2.70 4.63
C VAL A 48 -2.65 -3.93 4.09
N LEU A 49 -1.45 -3.76 3.53
CA LEU A 49 -0.69 -4.89 2.99
C LEU A 49 -0.17 -5.82 4.08
N VAL A 50 0.23 -5.30 5.24
CA VAL A 50 0.72 -6.14 6.35
C VAL A 50 -0.41 -7.01 6.92
N PRO A 51 -1.61 -6.49 7.23
CA PRO A 51 -2.73 -7.35 7.62
C PRO A 51 -3.12 -8.38 6.56
N LEU A 52 -3.08 -8.02 5.27
CA LEU A 52 -3.33 -8.98 4.18
C LEU A 52 -2.27 -10.09 4.14
N ARG A 53 -1.00 -9.74 4.34
CA ARG A 53 0.13 -10.68 4.46
C ARG A 53 -0.09 -11.65 5.60
N ASP A 54 -0.35 -11.13 6.79
CA ASP A 54 -0.45 -11.93 8.01
C ASP A 54 -1.67 -12.88 7.96
N LYS A 55 -2.66 -12.56 7.13
CA LYS A 55 -3.85 -13.38 6.85
C LYS A 55 -3.71 -14.31 5.64
N ASP A 56 -2.57 -14.32 4.95
CA ASP A 56 -2.37 -15.09 3.71
C ASP A 56 -3.34 -14.72 2.57
N LEU A 57 -3.69 -13.43 2.48
CA LEU A 57 -4.65 -12.86 1.53
C LEU A 57 -4.02 -11.78 0.64
N LEU A 58 -2.71 -11.82 0.42
CA LEU A 58 -2.05 -10.88 -0.47
C LEU A 58 -2.43 -11.13 -1.93
N PHE A 59 -2.53 -10.03 -2.67
CA PHE A 59 -2.80 -10.06 -4.10
C PHE A 59 -2.08 -8.94 -4.85
N THR A 60 -1.96 -9.10 -6.16
CA THR A 60 -1.43 -8.08 -7.09
C THR A 60 -2.52 -7.06 -7.44
N PRO A 61 -2.17 -5.90 -8.04
CA PRO A 61 -3.17 -4.99 -8.62
C PRO A 61 -4.14 -5.61 -9.62
N GLU A 62 -3.76 -6.72 -10.27
CA GLU A 62 -4.62 -7.49 -11.20
C GLU A 62 -5.45 -8.57 -10.49
N GLY A 63 -5.40 -8.60 -9.16
CA GLY A 63 -6.15 -9.51 -8.29
C GLY A 63 -5.53 -10.89 -8.12
N GLU A 64 -4.29 -11.13 -8.57
CA GLU A 64 -3.66 -12.46 -8.50
C GLU A 64 -3.07 -12.72 -7.12
N TYR A 65 -3.25 -13.93 -6.60
CA TYR A 65 -2.72 -14.34 -5.30
C TYR A 65 -1.18 -14.26 -5.25
N ILE A 66 -0.66 -13.87 -4.08
CA ILE A 66 0.77 -13.85 -3.80
C ILE A 66 0.99 -14.38 -2.39
N GLU A 67 2.00 -15.23 -2.21
CA GLU A 67 2.34 -15.80 -0.91
C GLU A 67 3.14 -14.85 -0.01
N THR A 68 3.96 -13.97 -0.59
CA THR A 68 4.91 -13.14 0.18
C THR A 68 4.81 -11.67 -0.22
N LEU A 69 4.76 -10.80 0.78
CA LEU A 69 4.92 -9.36 0.59
C LEU A 69 6.40 -9.07 0.28
N THR A 70 6.68 -8.69 -0.97
CA THR A 70 8.00 -8.23 -1.38
C THR A 70 8.01 -6.72 -1.60
N PRO A 71 9.19 -6.07 -1.58
CA PRO A 71 9.33 -4.67 -1.93
C PRO A 71 8.76 -4.32 -3.32
N GLU A 72 8.85 -5.22 -4.29
CA GLU A 72 8.26 -5.03 -5.63
C GLU A 72 6.74 -4.97 -5.57
N ILE A 73 6.11 -5.86 -4.81
CA ILE A 73 4.65 -5.85 -4.62
C ILE A 73 4.21 -4.56 -3.95
N PHE A 74 4.94 -4.13 -2.91
CA PHE A 74 4.72 -2.82 -2.30
C PHE A 74 4.83 -1.66 -3.32
N LEU A 75 5.86 -1.67 -4.17
CA LEU A 75 6.04 -0.66 -5.22
C LEU A 75 4.92 -0.67 -6.26
N ARG A 76 4.34 -1.83 -6.58
CA ARG A 76 3.21 -1.91 -7.52
C ARG A 76 1.95 -1.25 -6.95
N TRP A 77 1.74 -1.35 -5.65
CA TRP A 77 0.69 -0.63 -4.94
C TRP A 77 1.01 0.85 -4.69
N SER A 78 2.23 1.29 -5.01
CA SER A 78 2.64 2.68 -4.89
C SER A 78 2.15 3.57 -6.04
N ASP A 79 1.62 2.98 -7.11
CA ASP A 79 0.90 3.78 -8.10
C ASP A 79 -0.42 4.30 -7.51
N PHE A 80 -0.76 5.55 -7.78
CA PHE A 80 -1.92 6.19 -7.15
C PHE A 80 -3.25 5.61 -7.62
N LEU A 81 -3.34 5.16 -8.88
CA LEU A 81 -4.51 4.44 -9.37
C LEU A 81 -4.60 3.08 -8.67
N SER A 82 -3.49 2.35 -8.58
CA SER A 82 -3.45 1.08 -7.86
C SER A 82 -3.85 1.24 -6.38
N LEU A 83 -3.40 2.29 -5.72
CA LEU A 83 -3.75 2.57 -4.33
C LEU A 83 -5.25 2.87 -4.15
N LYS A 84 -5.83 3.65 -5.06
CA LYS A 84 -7.27 3.90 -5.08
C LYS A 84 -8.04 2.59 -5.27
N THR A 85 -7.64 1.77 -6.26
CA THR A 85 -8.26 0.46 -6.50
C THR A 85 -8.16 -0.43 -5.26
N LEU A 86 -7.03 -0.45 -4.57
CA LEU A 86 -6.87 -1.20 -3.32
C LEU A 86 -7.86 -0.75 -2.26
N ALA A 87 -7.99 0.56 -2.04
CA ALA A 87 -8.90 1.13 -1.04
C ALA A 87 -10.36 0.73 -1.32
N PHE A 88 -10.82 0.86 -2.57
CA PHE A 88 -12.18 0.47 -2.93
C PHE A 88 -12.38 -1.04 -2.84
N THR A 89 -11.44 -1.86 -3.29
CA THR A 89 -11.52 -3.32 -3.18
C THR A 89 -11.68 -3.77 -1.73
N LEU A 90 -10.88 -3.21 -0.82
CA LEU A 90 -10.97 -3.55 0.59
C LEU A 90 -12.22 -2.97 1.27
N ALA A 91 -12.70 -1.80 0.86
CA ALA A 91 -13.96 -1.25 1.35
C ALA A 91 -15.15 -2.18 1.01
N HIS A 92 -15.25 -2.60 -0.25
CA HIS A 92 -16.26 -3.57 -0.67
C HIS A 92 -16.09 -4.93 0.03
N SER A 93 -14.84 -5.35 0.27
CA SER A 93 -14.55 -6.60 0.98
C SER A 93 -14.95 -6.54 2.46
N ASN A 94 -14.74 -5.39 3.11
CA ASN A 94 -15.18 -5.12 4.48
C ASN A 94 -16.71 -5.19 4.59
N GLU A 95 -17.42 -4.57 3.66
CA GLU A 95 -18.89 -4.61 3.62
C GLU A 95 -19.42 -6.03 3.37
N ALA A 96 -18.80 -6.76 2.44
CA ALA A 96 -19.19 -8.13 2.10
C ALA A 96 -18.73 -9.18 3.13
N ASN A 97 -17.84 -8.83 4.07
CA ASN A 97 -17.15 -9.77 4.96
C ASN A 97 -16.50 -10.95 4.20
N LYS A 98 -16.05 -10.70 2.98
CA LYS A 98 -15.41 -11.66 2.06
C LYS A 98 -14.49 -10.86 1.16
N LEU A 99 -13.31 -11.38 0.83
CA LEU A 99 -12.43 -10.72 -0.12
C LEU A 99 -13.08 -10.78 -1.52
N VAL A 100 -13.32 -9.62 -2.12
CA VAL A 100 -13.94 -9.49 -3.44
C VAL A 100 -12.99 -8.85 -4.44
N ARG A 101 -13.33 -8.91 -5.73
CA ARG A 101 -12.55 -8.30 -6.83
C ARG A 101 -11.10 -8.82 -6.93
N THR A 102 -10.89 -10.05 -6.45
CA THR A 102 -9.63 -10.79 -6.58
C THR A 102 -9.87 -12.11 -7.31
N LYS A 103 -8.78 -12.72 -7.81
CA LYS A 103 -8.75 -14.04 -8.43
C LYS A 103 -8.33 -15.14 -7.43
N LEU A 104 -8.34 -14.84 -6.13
CA LEU A 104 -8.06 -15.82 -5.09
C LEU A 104 -9.14 -16.91 -5.07
N GLU A 105 -8.76 -18.08 -4.59
CA GLU A 105 -9.68 -19.18 -4.37
C GLU A 105 -10.78 -18.77 -3.38
N GLU A 106 -12.01 -19.23 -3.65
CA GLU A 106 -13.19 -18.83 -2.89
C GLU A 106 -13.04 -19.16 -1.39
N GLU A 107 -12.45 -20.29 -1.06
CA GLU A 107 -12.17 -20.72 0.32
C GLU A 107 -11.29 -19.73 1.08
N LYS A 108 -10.29 -19.14 0.42
CA LYS A 108 -9.44 -18.10 1.03
C LYS A 108 -10.21 -16.79 1.19
N CYS A 109 -10.97 -16.41 0.16
CA CYS A 109 -11.76 -15.18 0.19
C CYS A 109 -12.77 -15.17 1.35
N GLU A 110 -13.36 -16.31 1.68
CA GLU A 110 -14.34 -16.45 2.79
C GLU A 110 -13.71 -16.35 4.18
N GLN A 111 -12.40 -16.56 4.30
CA GLN A 111 -11.66 -16.37 5.55
C GLN A 111 -11.32 -14.90 5.80
N TYR A 112 -11.66 -14.01 4.86
CA TYR A 112 -11.43 -12.59 5.01
C TYR A 112 -12.16 -12.04 6.23
N THR A 113 -11.43 -11.26 7.01
CA THR A 113 -11.99 -10.46 8.10
C THR A 113 -11.68 -8.99 7.84
N PRO A 114 -12.59 -8.07 8.17
CA PRO A 114 -12.42 -6.66 7.88
C PRO A 114 -11.07 -6.11 8.32
N ILE A 115 -10.48 -5.27 7.46
CA ILE A 115 -9.21 -4.58 7.70
C ILE A 115 -9.51 -3.12 8.00
N ASP A 116 -8.80 -2.54 8.96
CA ASP A 116 -8.92 -1.10 9.25
C ASP A 116 -8.34 -0.28 8.08
N LEU A 117 -9.19 0.53 7.47
CA LEU A 117 -8.82 1.39 6.34
C LEU A 117 -8.57 2.84 6.77
N SER A 118 -8.57 3.14 8.07
CA SER A 118 -8.49 4.51 8.59
C SER A 118 -7.23 5.25 8.14
N GLU A 119 -6.06 4.60 8.18
CA GLU A 119 -4.80 5.21 7.73
C GLU A 119 -4.80 5.46 6.21
N LEU A 120 -5.21 4.45 5.44
CA LEU A 120 -5.31 4.55 3.98
C LEU A 120 -6.32 5.60 3.52
N GLY A 121 -7.51 5.63 4.12
CA GLY A 121 -8.56 6.60 3.83
C GLY A 121 -8.16 8.02 4.24
N THR A 122 -7.53 8.19 5.41
CA THR A 122 -6.98 9.48 5.84
C THR A 122 -5.91 9.98 4.87
N TYR A 123 -5.05 9.08 4.39
CA TYR A 123 -4.04 9.44 3.41
C TYR A 123 -4.68 9.88 2.08
N LEU A 124 -5.57 9.07 1.51
CA LEU A 124 -6.20 9.35 0.21
C LEU A 124 -7.06 10.62 0.23
N SER A 125 -7.79 10.87 1.32
CA SER A 125 -8.61 12.09 1.47
C SER A 125 -7.77 13.37 1.53
N ARG A 126 -6.55 13.34 2.12
CA ARG A 126 -5.61 14.48 2.08
C ARG A 126 -5.20 14.85 0.66
N TYR A 127 -5.23 13.90 -0.26
CA TYR A 127 -4.97 14.10 -1.70
C TYR A 127 -6.26 14.18 -2.51
N THR A 128 -7.37 14.57 -1.87
CA THR A 128 -8.67 14.87 -2.49
C THR A 128 -9.24 13.72 -3.32
N VAL A 129 -8.86 12.47 -3.00
CA VAL A 129 -9.45 11.29 -3.61
C VAL A 129 -10.85 11.12 -3.05
N ASN A 130 -11.83 11.00 -3.94
CA ASN A 130 -13.19 10.67 -3.53
C ASN A 130 -13.25 9.18 -3.16
N LEU A 131 -13.58 8.89 -1.91
CA LEU A 131 -13.71 7.53 -1.37
C LEU A 131 -15.16 7.00 -1.42
N GLU A 132 -16.11 7.85 -1.80
CA GLU A 132 -17.53 7.51 -1.93
C GLU A 132 -17.91 7.18 -3.37
N ASN A 133 -17.21 7.77 -4.34
CA ASN A 133 -17.45 7.56 -5.76
C ASN A 133 -16.18 7.12 -6.49
N GLU A 134 -16.09 5.81 -6.72
CA GLU A 134 -14.98 5.15 -7.43
C GLU A 134 -14.76 5.67 -8.86
N SER A 135 -15.82 6.16 -9.53
CA SER A 135 -15.74 6.64 -10.92
C SER A 135 -15.11 8.03 -11.09
N LEU A 136 -14.93 8.78 -10.01
CA LEU A 136 -14.34 10.12 -10.09
C LEU A 136 -12.83 10.06 -10.18
N ASP A 137 -12.27 10.74 -11.17
CA ASP A 137 -10.83 10.92 -11.29
C ASP A 137 -10.27 11.77 -10.15
N PHE A 138 -8.98 11.56 -9.87
CA PHE A 138 -8.21 12.37 -8.93
C PHE A 138 -7.54 13.57 -9.63
N PRO A 139 -7.22 14.65 -8.92
CA PRO A 139 -6.50 15.77 -9.52
C PRO A 139 -5.11 15.38 -10.05
N ILE A 140 -4.82 15.76 -11.30
CA ILE A 140 -3.55 15.44 -12.00
C ILE A 140 -2.31 15.87 -11.20
N ALA A 141 -2.39 17.00 -10.48
CA ALA A 141 -1.28 17.50 -9.67
C ALA A 141 -0.83 16.50 -8.58
N ASN A 142 -1.78 15.79 -7.97
CA ASN A 142 -1.49 14.80 -6.92
C ASN A 142 -0.87 13.54 -7.52
N TYR A 143 -1.28 13.16 -8.74
CA TYR A 143 -0.69 12.04 -9.46
C TYR A 143 0.81 12.25 -9.72
N ASN A 144 1.21 13.43 -10.18
CA ASN A 144 2.63 13.75 -10.43
C ASN A 144 3.48 13.71 -9.15
N LEU A 145 2.93 14.17 -8.03
CA LEU A 145 3.60 14.05 -6.73
C LEU A 145 3.83 12.57 -6.36
N HIS A 146 2.82 11.73 -6.56
CA HIS A 146 2.90 10.29 -6.28
C HIS A 146 3.92 9.58 -7.17
N GLN A 147 4.04 9.95 -8.44
CA GLN A 147 5.11 9.44 -9.30
C GLN A 147 6.50 9.79 -8.73
N GLY A 148 6.66 11.01 -8.20
CA GLY A 148 7.88 11.41 -7.49
C GLY A 148 8.16 10.58 -6.24
N VAL A 149 7.14 10.38 -5.39
CA VAL A 149 7.23 9.56 -4.17
C VAL A 149 7.63 8.12 -4.50
N SER A 150 6.98 7.50 -5.48
CA SER A 150 7.29 6.14 -5.92
C SER A 150 8.72 6.00 -6.46
N ASN A 151 9.22 7.01 -7.18
CA ASN A 151 10.61 7.02 -7.65
C ASN A 151 11.62 7.12 -6.51
N VAL A 152 11.35 7.96 -5.50
CA VAL A 152 12.19 8.04 -4.31
C VAL A 152 12.24 6.68 -3.62
N ILE A 153 11.09 6.08 -3.33
CA ILE A 153 11.00 4.76 -2.69
C ILE A 153 11.75 3.69 -3.50
N LYS A 154 11.55 3.64 -4.81
CA LYS A 154 12.23 2.69 -5.69
C LYS A 154 13.74 2.84 -5.66
N SER A 155 14.23 4.06 -5.43
CA SER A 155 15.67 4.30 -5.29
C SER A 155 16.22 3.83 -3.93
N LEU A 156 15.38 3.79 -2.88
CA LEU A 156 15.77 3.40 -1.51
C LEU A 156 15.86 1.87 -1.34
N LEU A 157 14.87 1.14 -1.87
CA LEU A 157 14.70 -0.31 -1.70
C LEU A 157 15.63 -1.12 -2.63
#